data_AF-A0AAV6BWJ3-F1
#
_entry.id   AF-A0AAV6BWJ3-F1
#
_cell.length_a   1.000
_cell.length_b   1.000
_cell.length_c   1.000
_cell.angle_alpha   90.00
_cell.angle_beta   90.00
_cell.angle_gamma   90.00
#
_symmetry.space_group_name_H-M   'P 1'
#
loop_
_entity.id
_entity.type
_entity.pdbx_description
1 polymer ?
#
loop_
_entity_poly.entity_id
_entity_poly.type
_entity_poly.pdbx_seq_one_letter_code
_entity_poly.pdbx_strand_id
1 'polypeptide(L)'
;MLGKHKHDEHGKPGTAGSNQTSTSYGNGWIALCAALALHVADEALTSFLSVYNPTVAAMRERFSWFPMPVFRFQDWLIGLVFAVVLLFALSPFAFSGSRILRPLAYFFAVMMILNGLGHTLGTIFGRTVASVRFARPMPGFYSSPALLAAAIWLLLELRRTVPKATKI
;
A
#
# COMPACT_ATOMS: atom_id res chain seq x y z
N MET A 1 5.32 26.54 64.61
CA MET A 1 5.24 27.25 63.33
C MET A 1 5.53 26.27 62.21
N LEU A 2 4.60 26.22 61.26
CA LEU A 2 4.54 25.39 60.07
C LEU A 2 5.67 25.76 59.09
N GLY A 3 6.37 24.77 58.52
CA GLY A 3 7.34 24.97 57.44
C GLY A 3 7.36 23.76 56.52
N LYS A 4 6.49 23.79 55.50
CA LYS A 4 6.28 22.76 54.48
C LYS A 4 7.58 22.44 53.72
N HIS A 5 8.02 21.19 53.74
CA HIS A 5 8.92 20.65 52.73
C HIS A 5 8.12 20.50 51.42
N LYS A 6 8.44 21.36 50.45
CA LYS A 6 7.86 21.35 49.12
C LYS A 6 8.52 20.22 48.32
N HIS A 7 7.69 19.27 47.92
CA HIS A 7 7.95 18.30 46.85
C HIS A 7 8.14 19.04 45.52
N ASP A 8 9.26 18.81 44.84
CA ASP A 8 9.52 19.03 43.42
C ASP A 8 10.64 17.99 43.10
N GLU A 9 10.53 17.02 42.18
CA GLU A 9 10.33 17.20 40.75
C GLU A 9 9.51 16.07 40.11
N HIS A 10 8.59 16.51 39.25
CA HIS A 10 7.89 15.73 38.25
C HIS A 10 8.85 15.07 37.25
N GLY A 11 8.82 13.74 37.16
CA GLY A 11 9.25 13.03 35.97
C GLY A 11 8.38 13.46 34.78
N LYS A 12 8.99 14.08 33.76
CA LYS A 12 8.32 14.39 32.49
C LYS A 12 7.81 13.12 31.81
N PRO A 13 6.51 12.94 31.56
CA PRO A 13 6.00 11.90 30.69
C PRO A 13 5.96 12.45 29.26
N GLY A 14 7.05 12.33 28.51
CA GLY A 14 7.17 13.04 27.23
C GLY A 14 8.02 12.34 26.17
N THR A 15 7.88 11.03 25.97
CA THR A 15 8.55 10.30 24.85
C THR A 15 7.84 9.02 24.39
N ALA A 16 6.99 8.41 25.21
CA ALA A 16 6.38 7.12 24.88
C ALA A 16 5.37 7.18 23.71
N GLY A 17 4.58 8.26 23.60
CA GLY A 17 3.51 8.37 22.61
C GLY A 17 3.98 8.57 21.16
N SER A 18 5.09 9.28 20.94
CA SER A 18 5.63 9.50 19.59
C SER A 18 6.30 8.24 19.02
N ASN A 19 7.01 7.47 19.85
CA ASN A 19 7.71 6.25 19.40
C ASN A 19 6.73 5.11 19.09
N GLN A 20 5.62 5.00 19.82
CA GLN A 20 4.59 4.00 19.53
C GLN A 20 3.88 4.28 18.20
N THR A 21 3.60 5.55 17.89
CA THR A 21 2.92 5.94 16.65
C THR A 21 3.81 5.77 15.41
N SER A 22 5.11 6.08 15.49
CA SER A 22 6.06 5.84 14.39
C SER A 22 6.28 4.34 14.14
N THR A 23 6.37 3.53 15.20
CA THR A 23 6.48 2.07 15.10
C THR A 23 5.24 1.47 14.43
N SER A 24 4.04 1.92 14.82
CA SER A 24 2.78 1.45 14.24
C SER A 24 2.67 1.78 12.74
N TYR A 25 3.05 3.00 12.35
CA TYR A 25 3.14 3.39 10.94
C TYR A 25 4.15 2.53 10.16
N GLY A 26 5.36 2.31 10.71
CA GLY A 26 6.36 1.44 10.09
C GLY A 26 5.89 0.00 9.91
N ASN A 27 5.14 -0.54 10.88
CA ASN A 27 4.54 -1.87 10.79
C ASN A 27 3.50 -1.95 9.65
N GLY A 28 2.61 -0.94 9.54
CA GLY A 28 1.67 -0.85 8.43
C GLY A 28 2.37 -0.76 7.06
N TRP A 29 3.50 -0.04 6.99
CA TRP A 29 4.32 0.07 5.79
C TRP A 29 4.90 -1.29 5.37
N ILE A 30 5.56 -2.00 6.30
CA ILE A 30 6.12 -3.33 6.04
C ILE A 30 5.02 -4.32 5.66
N ALA A 31 3.88 -4.29 6.36
CA ALA A 31 2.75 -5.16 6.06
C ALA A 31 2.25 -4.96 4.62
N LEU A 32 2.13 -3.72 4.16
CA LEU A 32 1.72 -3.44 2.78
C LEU A 32 2.80 -3.83 1.76
N CYS A 33 4.09 -3.64 2.06
CA CYS A 33 5.17 -4.12 1.19
C CYS A 33 5.15 -5.65 1.04
N ALA A 34 4.96 -6.38 2.14
CA ALA A 34 4.84 -7.83 2.13
C ALA A 34 3.59 -8.30 1.38
N ALA A 35 2.46 -7.62 1.56
CA ALA A 35 1.23 -7.92 0.84
C ALA A 35 1.38 -7.67 -0.66
N LEU A 36 2.06 -6.59 -1.09
CA LEU A 36 2.40 -6.36 -2.48
C LEU A 36 3.31 -7.48 -3.02
N ALA A 37 4.36 -7.86 -2.30
CA ALA A 37 5.25 -8.94 -2.74
C ALA A 37 4.49 -10.27 -2.96
N LEU A 38 3.60 -10.62 -2.01
CA LEU A 38 2.71 -11.76 -2.14
C LEU A 38 1.79 -11.63 -3.35
N HIS A 39 1.26 -10.43 -3.59
CA HIS A 39 0.36 -10.16 -4.71
C HIS A 39 1.04 -10.29 -6.07
N VAL A 40 2.27 -9.77 -6.22
CA VAL A 40 3.08 -9.96 -7.43
C VAL A 40 3.35 -11.44 -7.68
N ALA A 41 3.63 -12.22 -6.63
CA ALA A 41 3.83 -13.65 -6.76
C ALA A 41 2.55 -14.37 -7.21
N ASP A 42 1.39 -14.04 -6.62
CA ASP A 42 0.09 -14.57 -7.02
C ASP A 42 -0.22 -14.26 -8.50
N GLU A 43 -0.08 -13.00 -8.91
CA GLU A 43 -0.26 -12.57 -10.31
C GLU A 43 0.66 -13.30 -11.29
N ALA A 44 1.92 -13.53 -10.90
CA ALA A 44 2.88 -14.27 -11.70
C ALA A 44 2.48 -15.74 -11.85
N LEU A 45 2.01 -16.38 -10.77
CA LEU A 45 1.59 -17.78 -10.75
C LEU A 45 0.24 -18.00 -11.45
N THR A 46 -0.61 -16.96 -11.50
CA THR A 46 -1.95 -17.03 -12.09
C THR A 46 -2.05 -16.36 -13.46
N SER A 47 -0.93 -16.03 -14.09
CA SER A 47 -0.84 -15.52 -15.46
C SER A 47 -1.51 -14.15 -15.69
N PHE A 48 -1.32 -13.19 -14.78
CA PHE A 48 -1.93 -11.85 -14.88
C PHE A 48 -1.79 -11.17 -16.25
N LEU A 49 -0.63 -11.29 -16.90
CA LEU A 49 -0.40 -10.66 -18.21
C LEU A 49 -1.31 -11.18 -19.33
N SER A 50 -1.88 -12.38 -19.21
CA SER A 50 -2.87 -12.89 -20.17
C SER A 50 -4.19 -12.12 -20.12
N VAL A 51 -4.46 -11.42 -19.01
CA VAL A 51 -5.63 -10.56 -18.84
C VAL A 51 -5.25 -9.09 -19.04
N TYR A 52 -4.13 -8.66 -18.46
CA TYR A 52 -3.68 -7.27 -18.50
C TYR A 52 -3.36 -6.80 -19.93
N ASN A 53 -2.52 -7.52 -20.68
CA ASN A 53 -2.06 -7.06 -21.99
C ASN A 53 -3.22 -6.89 -22.99
N PRO A 54 -4.16 -7.85 -23.12
CA PRO A 54 -5.35 -7.65 -23.97
C PRO A 54 -6.22 -6.49 -23.50
N THR A 55 -6.34 -6.29 -22.18
CA THR A 55 -7.10 -5.15 -21.62
C THR A 55 -6.48 -3.82 -22.03
N VAL A 56 -5.16 -3.68 -21.90
CA VAL A 56 -4.43 -2.48 -22.29
C VAL A 56 -4.53 -2.24 -23.80
N ALA A 57 -4.35 -3.27 -24.61
CA ALA A 57 -4.48 -3.17 -26.06
C ALA A 57 -5.87 -2.67 -26.47
N ALA A 58 -6.93 -3.29 -25.94
CA ALA A 58 -8.31 -2.88 -26.19
C ALA A 58 -8.60 -1.44 -25.72
N MET A 59 -8.03 -1.01 -24.59
CA MET A 59 -8.16 0.37 -24.12
C MET A 59 -7.43 1.35 -25.04
N ARG A 60 -6.24 1.01 -25.55
CA ARG A 60 -5.47 1.86 -26.46
C ARG A 60 -6.09 1.98 -27.85
N GLU A 61 -6.77 0.94 -28.33
CA GLU A 61 -7.57 0.99 -29.56
C GLU A 61 -8.71 2.01 -29.44
N ARG A 62 -9.33 2.10 -28.26
CA ARG A 62 -10.42 3.05 -28.00
C ARG A 62 -9.95 4.43 -27.56
N PHE A 63 -8.84 4.51 -26.85
CA PHE A 63 -8.29 5.70 -26.23
C PHE A 63 -6.78 5.75 -26.48
N SER A 64 -6.37 6.39 -27.57
CA SER A 64 -4.96 6.47 -27.99
C SER A 64 -4.03 7.10 -26.95
N TRP A 65 -4.56 7.94 -26.05
CA TRP A 65 -3.82 8.57 -24.95
C TRP A 65 -3.62 7.68 -23.72
N PHE A 66 -4.19 6.47 -23.69
CA PHE A 66 -4.12 5.59 -22.52
C PHE A 66 -2.65 5.19 -22.24
N PRO A 67 -2.10 5.55 -21.06
CA PRO A 67 -0.65 5.58 -20.84
C PRO A 67 -0.04 4.21 -20.51
N MET A 68 -0.86 3.19 -20.26
CA MET A 68 -0.37 1.89 -19.83
C MET A 68 0.29 1.14 -21.00
N PRO A 69 1.52 0.63 -20.85
CA PRO A 69 2.16 -0.18 -21.88
C PRO A 69 1.70 -1.64 -21.82
N VAL A 70 1.96 -2.40 -22.88
CA VAL A 70 1.94 -3.86 -22.82
C VAL A 70 3.32 -4.36 -22.38
N PHE A 71 3.37 -5.43 -21.61
CA PHE A 71 4.63 -5.94 -21.06
C PHE A 71 4.95 -7.35 -21.53
N ARG A 72 6.24 -7.65 -21.61
CA ARG A 72 6.72 -9.03 -21.55
C ARG A 72 6.79 -9.46 -20.08
N PHE A 73 6.62 -10.76 -19.82
CA PHE A 73 6.61 -11.29 -18.45
C PHE A 73 7.87 -10.94 -17.67
N GLN A 74 9.05 -11.05 -18.29
CA GLN A 74 10.33 -10.76 -17.64
C GLN A 74 10.45 -9.29 -17.24
N ASP A 75 10.15 -8.36 -18.16
CA ASP A 75 10.24 -6.92 -17.91
C ASP A 75 9.29 -6.48 -16.80
N TRP A 76 8.05 -6.99 -16.84
CA TRP A 76 7.04 -6.76 -15.80
C TRP A 76 7.49 -7.27 -14.43
N LEU A 77 7.95 -8.52 -14.37
CA LEU A 77 8.34 -9.15 -13.10
C LEU A 77 9.58 -8.50 -12.51
N ILE A 78 10.61 -8.22 -13.32
CA ILE A 78 11.84 -7.55 -12.86
C ILE A 78 11.51 -6.15 -12.33
N GLY A 79 10.68 -5.40 -13.05
CA GLY A 79 10.25 -4.06 -12.63
C GLY A 79 9.52 -4.09 -11.28
N LEU A 80 8.61 -5.05 -11.09
CA LEU A 80 7.87 -5.19 -9.83
C LEU A 80 8.75 -5.69 -8.68
N VAL A 81 9.65 -6.63 -8.91
CA VAL A 81 10.62 -7.08 -7.90
C VAL A 81 11.49 -5.91 -7.45
N PHE A 82 12.00 -5.12 -8.40
CA PHE A 82 12.79 -3.92 -8.08
C PHE A 82 11.97 -2.91 -7.27
N ALA A 83 10.73 -2.65 -7.66
CA ALA A 83 9.84 -1.75 -6.92
C ALA A 83 9.57 -2.25 -5.49
N VAL A 84 9.31 -3.55 -5.30
CA VAL A 84 9.10 -4.16 -3.98
C VAL A 84 10.35 -4.01 -3.11
N VAL A 85 11.54 -4.32 -3.64
CA VAL A 85 12.81 -4.16 -2.91
C VAL A 85 13.04 -2.70 -2.51
N LEU A 86 12.78 -1.76 -3.41
CA LEU A 86 12.89 -0.33 -3.12
C LEU A 86 11.93 0.10 -2.01
N LEU A 87 10.67 -0.36 -2.04
CA LEU A 87 9.69 -0.07 -0.99
C LEU A 87 10.14 -0.63 0.37
N PHE A 88 10.69 -1.84 0.40
CA PHE A 88 11.29 -2.39 1.62
C PHE A 88 12.50 -1.57 2.09
N ALA A 89 13.37 -1.11 1.18
CA ALA A 89 14.52 -0.28 1.50
C ALA A 89 14.12 1.09 2.09
N LEU A 90 12.90 1.58 1.82
CA LEU A 90 12.36 2.79 2.42
C LEU A 90 11.79 2.60 3.83
N SER A 91 11.71 1.37 4.34
CA SER A 91 11.15 1.08 5.68
C SER A 91 11.80 1.87 6.82
N PRO A 92 13.13 2.11 6.88
CA PRO A 92 13.74 2.92 7.93
C PRO A 92 13.14 4.34 8.03
N PHE A 93 12.75 4.93 6.90
CA PHE A 93 12.07 6.22 6.85
C PHE A 93 10.62 6.14 7.34
N ALA A 94 9.97 4.98 7.21
CA ALA A 94 8.66 4.75 7.79
C ALA A 94 8.75 4.67 9.32
N PHE A 95 9.69 3.89 9.86
CA PHE A 95 9.90 3.78 11.31
C PHE A 95 10.41 5.07 11.97
N SER A 96 11.10 5.94 11.23
CA SER A 96 11.48 7.27 11.72
C SER A 96 10.34 8.29 11.70
N GLY A 97 9.16 7.94 11.17
CA GLY A 97 8.03 8.86 11.06
C GLY A 97 8.26 9.99 10.06
N SER A 98 9.08 9.77 9.02
CA SER A 98 9.45 10.77 8.03
C SER A 98 8.23 11.43 7.39
N ARG A 99 8.11 12.75 7.54
CA ARG A 99 7.01 13.54 6.95
C ARG A 99 7.02 13.50 5.42
N ILE A 100 8.21 13.35 4.82
CA ILE A 100 8.39 13.28 3.36
C ILE A 100 7.86 11.94 2.82
N LEU A 101 7.96 10.86 3.60
CA LEU A 101 7.46 9.55 3.16
C LEU A 101 5.93 9.45 3.23
N ARG A 102 5.26 10.30 4.04
CA ARG A 102 3.80 10.19 4.26
C ARG A 102 2.97 10.36 2.99
N PRO A 103 3.19 11.37 2.12
CA PRO A 103 2.48 11.45 0.85
C PRO A 103 2.65 10.19 -0.01
N LEU A 104 3.86 9.63 -0.06
CA LEU A 104 4.14 8.40 -0.78
C LEU A 104 3.39 7.20 -0.17
N ALA A 105 3.32 7.11 1.15
CA ALA A 105 2.59 6.06 1.85
C ALA A 105 1.07 6.15 1.61
N TYR A 106 0.50 7.36 1.58
CA TYR A 106 -0.90 7.57 1.19
C TYR A 106 -1.14 7.12 -0.25
N PHE A 107 -0.30 7.57 -1.19
CA PHE A 107 -0.41 7.19 -2.59
C PHE A 107 -0.32 5.67 -2.76
N PHE A 108 0.69 5.04 -2.14
CA PHE A 108 0.91 3.61 -2.20
C PHE A 108 -0.30 2.83 -1.67
N ALA A 109 -0.83 3.20 -0.49
CA ALA A 109 -2.01 2.53 0.07
C ALA A 109 -3.26 2.68 -0.80
N VAL A 110 -3.53 3.89 -1.31
CA VAL A 110 -4.68 4.12 -2.21
C VAL A 110 -4.55 3.30 -3.49
N MET A 111 -3.37 3.29 -4.11
CA MET A 111 -3.12 2.49 -5.31
C MET A 111 -3.33 1.00 -5.05
N MET A 112 -2.88 0.48 -3.91
CA MET A 112 -3.07 -0.93 -3.57
C MET A 112 -4.52 -1.29 -3.24
N ILE A 113 -5.30 -0.34 -2.70
CA ILE A 113 -6.75 -0.52 -2.55
C ILE A 113 -7.42 -0.62 -3.92
N LEU A 114 -7.12 0.31 -4.83
CA LEU A 114 -7.66 0.27 -6.18
C LEU A 114 -7.25 -1.02 -6.90
N ASN A 115 -6.04 -1.49 -6.67
CA ASN A 115 -5.54 -2.74 -7.23
C ASN A 115 -6.36 -3.94 -6.72
N GLY A 116 -6.40 -4.17 -5.41
CA GLY A 116 -7.15 -5.29 -4.82
C GLY A 116 -8.64 -5.25 -5.15
N LEU A 117 -9.25 -4.06 -5.25
CA LEU A 117 -10.62 -3.89 -5.72
C LEU A 117 -10.76 -4.29 -7.20
N GLY A 118 -9.82 -3.92 -8.06
CA GLY A 118 -9.79 -4.30 -9.47
C GLY A 118 -9.83 -5.81 -9.66
N HIS A 119 -9.00 -6.55 -8.92
CA HIS A 119 -8.97 -8.02 -8.94
C HIS A 119 -10.25 -8.65 -8.40
N THR A 120 -10.84 -8.05 -7.35
CA THR A 120 -12.09 -8.51 -6.77
C THR A 120 -13.27 -8.29 -7.73
N LEU A 121 -13.39 -7.08 -8.30
CA LEU A 121 -14.45 -6.73 -9.24
C LEU A 121 -14.30 -7.47 -10.56
N GLY A 122 -13.08 -7.58 -11.09
CA GLY A 122 -12.81 -8.40 -12.28
C GLY A 122 -13.17 -9.85 -12.03
N THR A 123 -12.89 -10.39 -10.84
CA THR A 123 -13.37 -11.71 -10.44
C THR A 123 -14.89 -11.75 -10.44
N ILE A 124 -15.61 -10.77 -9.89
CA ILE A 124 -17.09 -10.76 -9.87
C ILE A 124 -17.68 -10.72 -11.28
N PHE A 125 -17.15 -9.88 -12.17
CA PHE A 125 -17.69 -9.67 -13.51
C PHE A 125 -17.18 -10.67 -14.55
N GLY A 126 -16.05 -11.36 -14.31
CA GLY A 126 -15.40 -12.28 -15.26
C GLY A 126 -14.83 -11.59 -16.51
N ARG A 127 -14.64 -10.26 -16.45
CA ARG A 127 -14.14 -9.42 -17.53
C ARG A 127 -13.53 -8.13 -16.98
N THR A 128 -12.59 -7.55 -17.71
CA THR A 128 -12.01 -6.23 -17.40
C THR A 128 -12.74 -5.14 -18.20
N VAL A 129 -12.76 -5.31 -19.53
CA VAL A 129 -13.52 -4.49 -20.47
C VAL A 129 -14.48 -5.37 -21.26
N ALA A 130 -15.40 -4.77 -22.02
CA ALA A 130 -16.44 -5.51 -22.74
C ALA A 130 -15.89 -6.61 -23.65
N SER A 131 -14.73 -6.37 -24.28
CA SER A 131 -14.06 -7.27 -25.22
C SER A 131 -13.11 -8.30 -24.57
N VAL A 132 -12.79 -8.17 -23.28
CA VAL A 132 -11.78 -9.02 -22.62
C VAL A 132 -12.43 -9.79 -21.48
N ARG A 133 -12.62 -11.09 -21.71
CA ARG A 133 -13.10 -12.06 -20.72
C ARG A 133 -11.97 -12.99 -20.31
N PHE A 134 -12.05 -13.57 -19.13
CA PHE A 134 -11.05 -14.50 -18.61
C PHE A 134 -11.67 -15.57 -17.72
N ALA A 135 -10.95 -16.67 -17.54
CA ALA A 135 -11.32 -17.70 -16.57
C ALA A 135 -11.23 -17.14 -15.15
N ARG A 136 -12.25 -17.36 -14.33
CA ARG A 136 -12.32 -16.86 -12.96
C ARG A 136 -11.56 -17.82 -12.01
N PRO A 137 -10.96 -17.31 -10.92
CA PRO A 137 -10.92 -15.90 -10.53
C PRO A 137 -9.91 -15.07 -11.33
N MET A 138 -10.00 -13.74 -11.25
CA MET A 138 -9.00 -12.86 -11.86
C MET A 138 -7.62 -13.19 -11.27
N PRO A 139 -6.55 -13.30 -12.08
CA PRO A 139 -5.19 -13.50 -11.56
C PRO A 139 -4.86 -12.48 -10.48
N GLY A 140 -4.27 -12.85 -9.35
CA GLY A 140 -4.06 -11.95 -8.19
C GLY A 140 -5.23 -11.85 -7.19
N PHE A 141 -6.33 -12.56 -7.42
CA PHE A 141 -7.49 -12.54 -6.52
C PHE A 141 -7.21 -13.11 -5.13
N TYR A 142 -6.40 -14.17 -5.02
CA TYR A 142 -6.19 -14.87 -3.74
C TYR A 142 -5.45 -14.01 -2.72
N SER A 143 -4.55 -13.16 -3.20
CA SER A 143 -3.77 -12.20 -2.39
C SER A 143 -4.45 -10.84 -2.20
N SER A 144 -5.49 -10.52 -3.00
CA SER A 144 -6.23 -9.25 -2.92
C SER A 144 -6.79 -8.92 -1.52
N PRO A 145 -7.36 -9.87 -0.75
CA PRO A 145 -7.83 -9.59 0.61
C PRO A 145 -6.71 -9.11 1.55
N ALA A 146 -5.52 -9.74 1.47
CA ALA A 146 -4.36 -9.34 2.26
C ALA A 146 -3.85 -7.96 1.84
N LEU A 147 -3.83 -7.68 0.53
CA LEU A 147 -3.45 -6.38 -0.02
C LEU A 147 -4.38 -5.26 0.47
N LEU A 148 -5.69 -5.48 0.40
CA LEU A 148 -6.71 -4.55 0.89
C LEU A 148 -6.58 -4.31 2.40
N ALA A 149 -6.45 -5.38 3.19
CA ALA A 149 -6.34 -5.28 4.64
C ALA A 149 -5.08 -4.49 5.05
N ALA A 150 -3.92 -4.80 4.45
CA ALA A 150 -2.67 -4.10 4.74
C ALA A 150 -2.72 -2.63 4.32
N ALA A 151 -3.33 -2.32 3.18
CA ALA A 151 -3.46 -0.94 2.70
C ALA A 151 -4.39 -0.10 3.59
N ILE A 152 -5.53 -0.67 3.99
CA ILE A 152 -6.45 -0.04 4.94
C ILE A 152 -5.75 0.19 6.28
N TRP A 153 -5.01 -0.81 6.77
CA TRP A 153 -4.27 -0.68 8.02
C TRP A 153 -3.25 0.47 7.95
N LEU A 154 -2.43 0.54 6.89
CA LEU A 154 -1.50 1.66 6.70
C LEU A 154 -2.20 3.02 6.70
N LEU A 155 -3.35 3.15 6.03
CA LEU A 155 -4.13 4.40 6.05
C LEU A 155 -4.63 4.77 7.45
N LEU A 156 -5.06 3.79 8.24
CA LEU A 156 -5.49 4.02 9.62
C LEU A 156 -4.31 4.51 10.48
N GLU A 157 -3.13 3.93 10.33
CA GLU A 157 -1.93 4.36 11.06
C GLU A 157 -1.46 5.76 10.62
N LEU A 158 -1.50 6.04 9.32
CA LEU A 158 -1.19 7.38 8.80
C LEU A 158 -2.12 8.46 9.36
N ARG A 159 -3.40 8.15 9.58
CA ARG A 159 -4.38 9.07 10.19
C ARG A 159 -4.13 9.27 11.69
N ARG A 160 -3.80 8.19 12.42
CA ARG A 160 -3.50 8.26 13.86
C ARG A 160 -2.26 9.08 14.18
N THR A 161 -1.33 9.19 13.23
CA THR A 161 -0.03 9.88 13.38
C THR A 161 -0.03 11.33 12.90
N VAL A 162 -1.16 11.90 12.46
CA VAL A 162 -1.26 13.35 12.14
C VAL A 162 -1.36 14.13 13.46
N PRO A 163 -0.45 15.08 13.75
CA PRO A 163 -0.60 15.97 14.90
C PRO A 163 -1.92 16.72 14.80
N LYS A 164 -2.78 16.65 15.83
CA LYS A 164 -3.95 17.54 15.90
C LYS A 164 -3.43 18.98 15.87
N ALA A 165 -3.90 19.78 14.92
CA ALA A 165 -3.62 21.21 14.93
C ALA A 165 -4.12 21.77 16.26
N THR A 166 -3.21 22.24 17.10
CA THR A 166 -3.55 23.06 18.26
C THR A 166 -4.20 24.32 17.70
N LYS A 167 -5.51 24.48 17.92
CA LYS A 167 -6.16 25.77 17.69
C LYS A 167 -5.47 26.76 18.63
N ILE A 168 -4.77 27.74 18.05
CA ILE A 168 -4.30 28.95 18.74
C ILE A 168 -5.48 29.91 18.80
#